data_AF-A0A9D1MDW8-F1
#
_entry.id   AF-A0A9D1MDW8-F1
#
_cell.length_a   1.000
_cell.length_b   1.000
_cell.length_c   1.000
_cell.angle_alpha   90.00
_cell.angle_beta   90.00
_cell.angle_gamma   90.00
#
_symmetry.space_group_name_H-M   'P 1'
#
loop_
_entity.id
_entity.type
_entity.pdbx_description
1 polymer ?
#
loop_
_entity_poly.entity_id
_entity_poly.type
_entity_poly.pdbx_seq_one_letter_code
_entity_poly.pdbx_strand_id
1 'polypeptide(L)'
;FRDKLSKVNDTVAARIFELAEGDALAGIVCTGGGGTAEEFAAFETDSPEKAEEIAEKLRKRIEKRKRDFEGYIPEEMPKLENALVEVRGNCAVMCVSDDNDAARSVIDKYF
;
A
#
# COMPACT_ATOMS: atom_id res chain seq x y z
N PHE A 1 3.00 -6.06 -12.00
CA PHE A 1 2.68 -7.09 -11.01
C PHE A 1 2.76 -8.47 -11.65
N ARG A 2 3.21 -9.50 -10.95
CA ARG A 2 3.16 -10.91 -11.36
C ARG A 2 1.78 -11.52 -11.11
N ASP A 3 1.12 -11.13 -10.03
CA ASP A 3 -0.24 -11.54 -9.70
C ASP A 3 -1.28 -10.49 -10.12
N LYS A 4 -2.50 -10.95 -10.36
CA LYS A 4 -3.64 -10.07 -10.59
C LYS A 4 -4.13 -9.51 -9.27
N LEU A 5 -3.94 -8.21 -9.07
CA LEU A 5 -4.52 -7.54 -7.92
C LEU A 5 -6.03 -7.37 -8.09
N SER A 6 -6.77 -7.59 -7.01
CA SER A 6 -8.23 -7.39 -6.95
C SER A 6 -8.57 -6.37 -5.88
N LYS A 7 -9.49 -5.45 -6.20
CA LYS A 7 -9.97 -4.46 -5.23
C LYS A 7 -10.66 -5.19 -4.07
N VAL A 8 -10.28 -4.86 -2.84
CA VAL A 8 -11.01 -5.28 -1.64
C VAL A 8 -12.07 -4.25 -1.29
N ASN A 9 -13.12 -4.67 -0.57
CA ASN A 9 -14.13 -3.73 -0.10
C ASN A 9 -13.60 -2.84 1.04
N ASP A 10 -14.27 -1.73 1.29
CA ASP A 10 -13.80 -0.68 2.20
C ASP A 10 -13.69 -1.17 3.66
N THR A 11 -14.58 -2.06 4.09
CA THR A 11 -14.49 -2.69 5.42
C THR A 11 -13.23 -3.54 5.57
N VAL A 12 -12.85 -4.29 4.53
CA VAL A 12 -11.60 -5.07 4.53
C VAL A 12 -10.40 -4.14 4.45
N ALA A 13 -10.44 -3.10 3.62
CA ALA A 13 -9.38 -2.10 3.52
C ALA A 13 -9.12 -1.43 4.89
N ALA A 14 -10.16 -0.98 5.57
CA ALA A 14 -10.06 -0.37 6.90
C ALA A 14 -9.45 -1.31 7.92
N ARG A 15 -9.76 -2.62 7.87
CA ARG A 15 -9.14 -3.62 8.75
C ARG A 15 -7.67 -3.91 8.41
N ILE A 16 -7.30 -3.90 7.13
CA ILE A 16 -5.91 -4.14 6.71
C ILE A 16 -4.98 -3.04 7.21
N PHE A 17 -5.44 -1.78 7.10
CA PHE A 17 -4.64 -0.59 7.42
C PHE A 17 -5.00 0.04 8.77
N GLU A 18 -5.88 -0.57 9.56
CA GLU A 18 -6.31 -0.06 10.86
C GLU A 18 -6.87 1.39 10.76
N LEU A 19 -7.73 1.62 9.77
CA LEU A 19 -8.38 2.92 9.54
C LEU A 19 -9.56 3.11 10.48
N ALA A 20 -9.63 4.28 11.10
CA ALA A 20 -10.80 4.78 11.82
C ALA A 20 -11.74 5.54 10.87
N GLU A 21 -12.96 5.77 11.33
CA GLU A 21 -13.92 6.61 10.61
C GLU A 21 -13.38 8.05 10.50
N GLY A 22 -13.37 8.61 9.29
CA GLY A 22 -12.86 9.96 9.02
C GLY A 22 -11.35 10.06 8.77
N ASP A 23 -10.63 8.94 8.78
CA ASP A 23 -9.20 8.90 8.41
C ASP A 23 -8.97 9.24 6.93
N ALA A 24 -9.85 8.76 6.05
CA ALA A 24 -9.77 8.97 4.61
C ALA A 24 -11.15 9.36 4.04
N LEU A 25 -11.15 10.26 3.07
CA LEU A 25 -12.32 10.67 2.29
C LEU A 25 -12.65 9.64 1.21
N ALA A 26 -11.61 9.06 0.61
CA ALA A 26 -11.72 8.00 -0.39
C ALA A 26 -10.50 7.07 -0.30
N GLY A 27 -10.67 5.83 -0.73
CA GLY A 27 -9.59 4.85 -0.74
C GLY A 27 -9.78 3.76 -1.78
N ILE A 28 -8.66 3.23 -2.26
CA ILE A 28 -8.61 2.00 -3.03
C ILE A 28 -7.51 1.12 -2.47
N VAL A 29 -7.84 -0.15 -2.22
CA VAL A 29 -6.90 -1.17 -1.81
C VAL A 29 -7.06 -2.36 -2.72
N CYS A 30 -5.96 -2.83 -3.28
CA CYS A 30 -5.91 -3.98 -4.18
C CYS A 30 -4.85 -4.96 -3.69
N THR A 31 -5.24 -6.21 -3.47
CA THR A 31 -4.35 -7.27 -2.97
C THR A 31 -4.24 -8.41 -3.98
N GLY A 32 -3.09 -9.09 -4.01
CA GLY A 32 -2.92 -10.35 -4.73
C GLY A 32 -3.62 -11.53 -4.03
N GLY A 33 -3.50 -12.72 -4.61
CA GLY A 33 -4.03 -13.99 -4.10
C GLY A 33 -3.25 -14.60 -2.93
N GLY A 34 -2.22 -13.92 -2.43
CA GLY A 34 -1.41 -14.34 -1.27
C GLY A 34 -0.17 -15.16 -1.61
N GLY A 35 0.03 -15.55 -2.87
CA GLY A 35 1.25 -16.18 -3.35
C GLY A 35 2.40 -15.21 -3.64
N THR A 36 2.10 -13.91 -3.77
CA THR A 36 3.08 -12.83 -3.90
C THR A 36 2.80 -11.75 -2.86
N ALA A 37 3.78 -10.89 -2.61
CA ALA A 37 3.65 -9.76 -1.69
C ALA A 37 3.00 -8.52 -2.32
N GLU A 38 2.55 -8.61 -3.56
CA GLU A 38 2.10 -7.47 -4.34
C GLU A 38 0.78 -6.92 -3.80
N GLU A 39 0.79 -5.61 -3.56
CA GLU A 39 -0.29 -4.89 -2.90
C GLU A 39 -0.22 -3.42 -3.33
N PHE A 40 -1.37 -2.81 -3.57
CA PHE A 40 -1.50 -1.38 -3.86
C PHE A 40 -2.54 -0.77 -2.93
N ALA A 41 -2.25 0.39 -2.39
CA ALA A 41 -3.20 1.18 -1.63
C ALA A 41 -3.02 2.67 -1.93
N ALA A 42 -4.11 3.40 -2.08
CA ALA A 42 -4.11 4.84 -2.19
C ALA A 42 -5.29 5.42 -1.41
N PHE A 43 -5.04 6.50 -0.68
CA PHE A 43 -6.02 7.16 0.16
C PHE A 43 -5.94 8.67 -0.05
N GLU A 44 -7.12 9.30 -0.15
CA GLU A 44 -7.29 10.74 -0.13
C GLU A 44 -7.79 11.15 1.25
N THR A 45 -7.20 12.20 1.83
CA THR A 45 -7.52 12.74 3.15
C THR A 45 -7.98 14.20 3.04
N ASP A 46 -8.45 14.78 4.14
CA ASP A 46 -8.85 16.19 4.19
C ASP A 46 -7.66 17.15 4.39
N SER A 47 -6.49 16.64 4.79
CA SER A 47 -5.28 17.45 4.97
C SER A 47 -3.98 16.66 4.71
N PRO A 48 -2.87 17.34 4.40
CA PRO A 48 -1.57 16.69 4.25
C PRO A 48 -1.08 15.99 5.52
N GLU A 49 -1.41 16.53 6.70
CA GLU A 49 -1.06 15.92 7.97
C GLU A 49 -1.72 14.55 8.14
N LYS A 50 -3.02 14.43 7.82
CA LYS A 50 -3.68 13.13 7.81
C LYS A 50 -3.12 12.19 6.74
N ALA A 51 -2.70 12.72 5.59
CA ALA A 51 -2.05 11.89 4.57
C ALA A 51 -0.75 11.27 5.12
N GLU A 52 0.04 12.03 5.89
CA GLU A 52 1.23 11.48 6.56
C GLU A 52 0.86 10.45 7.63
N GLU A 53 -0.21 10.67 8.41
CA GLU A 53 -0.70 9.65 9.36
C GLU A 53 -1.11 8.34 8.67
N ILE A 54 -1.75 8.44 7.50
CA ILE A 54 -2.06 7.26 6.67
C ILE A 54 -0.77 6.63 6.15
N ALA A 55 0.23 7.42 5.73
CA ALA A 55 1.51 6.90 5.26
C ALA A 55 2.24 6.07 6.34
N GLU A 56 2.14 6.44 7.61
CA GLU A 56 2.63 5.62 8.72
C GLU A 56 1.91 4.27 8.83
N LYS A 57 0.58 4.24 8.62
CA LYS A 57 -0.19 2.98 8.57
C LYS A 57 0.22 2.12 7.36
N LEU A 58 0.50 2.73 6.21
CA LEU A 58 1.04 2.04 5.03
C LEU A 58 2.41 1.42 5.32
N ARG A 59 3.33 2.17 5.93
CA ARG A 59 4.66 1.66 6.34
C ARG A 59 4.53 0.52 7.35
N LYS A 60 3.63 0.64 8.33
CA LYS A 60 3.33 -0.43 9.30
C LYS A 60 2.82 -1.71 8.62
N ARG A 61 1.99 -1.57 7.57
CA ARG A 61 1.52 -2.71 6.77
C ARG A 61 2.69 -3.43 6.09
N ILE A 62 3.62 -2.70 5.49
CA ILE A 62 4.83 -3.27 4.88
C ILE A 62 5.65 -4.05 5.90
N GLU A 63 5.87 -3.49 7.10
CA GLU A 63 6.64 -4.16 8.15
C GLU A 63 5.95 -5.43 8.66
N LYS A 64 4.62 -5.44 8.76
CA LYS A 64 3.86 -6.66 9.07
C LYS A 64 4.04 -7.72 7.98
N ARG A 65 3.91 -7.31 6.72
CA ARG A 65 4.06 -8.17 5.54
C ARG A 65 5.46 -8.79 5.46
N LYS A 66 6.51 -8.04 5.81
CA LYS A 66 7.89 -8.57 5.90
C LYS A 66 7.98 -9.75 6.86
N ARG A 67 7.43 -9.61 8.07
CA ARG A 67 7.40 -10.71 9.05
C ARG A 67 6.59 -11.92 8.56
N ASP A 68 5.47 -11.67 7.89
CA ASP A 68 4.63 -12.74 7.35
C ASP A 68 5.34 -13.53 6.23
N PHE A 69 6.27 -12.91 5.49
CA PHE A 69 6.90 -13.49 4.30
C PHE A 69 8.32 -13.99 4.53
N GLU A 70 9.05 -13.45 5.50
CA GLU A 70 10.42 -13.87 5.85
C GLU A 70 10.52 -15.37 6.12
N GLY A 71 9.52 -15.97 6.77
CA GLY A 71 9.47 -17.40 7.05
C GLY A 71 8.64 -18.24 6.07
N TYR A 72 8.03 -17.62 5.05
CA TYR A 72 7.06 -18.27 4.16
C TYR A 72 7.52 -18.28 2.70
N ILE A 73 7.80 -17.10 2.13
CA ILE A 73 8.30 -16.93 0.75
C ILE A 73 9.37 -15.82 0.78
N PRO A 74 10.60 -16.14 1.21
CA PRO A 74 11.70 -15.17 1.31
C PRO A 74 11.99 -14.44 -0.01
N GLU A 75 11.68 -15.05 -1.15
CA GLU A 75 11.89 -14.49 -2.49
C GLU A 75 11.05 -13.23 -2.76
N GLU A 76 10.01 -12.98 -1.98
CA GLU A 76 9.20 -11.76 -2.09
C GLU A 76 9.73 -10.61 -1.21
N MET A 77 10.66 -10.87 -0.29
CA MET A 77 11.21 -9.87 0.63
C MET A 77 11.79 -8.64 -0.11
N PRO A 78 12.54 -8.78 -1.22
CA PRO A 78 13.05 -7.62 -1.95
C PRO A 78 11.95 -6.63 -2.39
N LYS A 79 10.73 -7.09 -2.68
CA LYS A 79 9.62 -6.19 -3.04
C LYS A 79 9.15 -5.36 -1.85
N LEU A 80 9.12 -5.99 -0.68
CA LEU A 80 8.69 -5.36 0.57
C LEU A 80 9.75 -4.41 1.12
N GLU A 81 11.03 -4.73 0.97
CA GLU A 81 12.14 -3.85 1.34
C GLU A 81 12.19 -2.59 0.50
N ASN A 82 11.87 -2.72 -0.79
CA ASN A 82 11.90 -1.60 -1.73
C ASN A 82 10.52 -0.98 -1.98
N ALA A 83 9.50 -1.39 -1.23
CA ALA A 83 8.13 -0.94 -1.40
C ALA A 83 8.04 0.59 -1.35
N LEU A 84 7.22 1.16 -2.23
CA LEU A 84 7.01 2.59 -2.29
C LEU A 84 5.94 3.01 -1.28
N VAL A 85 6.24 4.07 -0.53
CA VAL A 85 5.25 4.85 0.21
C VAL A 85 5.50 6.32 -0.08
N GLU A 86 4.53 7.00 -0.67
CA GLU A 86 4.65 8.38 -1.11
C GLU A 86 3.46 9.21 -0.59
N VAL A 87 3.74 10.44 -0.16
CA VAL A 87 2.73 11.44 0.18
C VAL A 87 2.83 12.60 -0.81
N ARG A 88 1.68 13.05 -1.33
CA ARG A 88 1.57 14.18 -2.27
C ARG A 88 0.31 14.96 -1.94
N GLY A 89 0.48 16.15 -1.36
CA GLY A 89 -0.64 16.94 -0.85
C GLY A 89 -1.44 16.14 0.16
N ASN A 90 -2.74 15.93 -0.11
CA ASN A 90 -3.66 15.20 0.76
C ASN A 90 -3.77 13.71 0.41
N CYS A 91 -2.83 13.15 -0.33
CA CYS A 91 -2.88 11.77 -0.78
C CYS A 91 -1.70 10.97 -0.26
N ALA A 92 -1.96 9.75 0.17
CA ALA A 92 -0.96 8.77 0.59
C ALA A 92 -1.09 7.50 -0.25
N VAL A 93 0.02 7.03 -0.82
CA VAL A 93 0.05 5.89 -1.74
C VAL A 93 1.11 4.89 -1.30
N MET A 94 0.76 3.59 -1.37
CA MET A 94 1.65 2.46 -1.19
C MET A 94 1.62 1.58 -2.44
N CYS A 95 2.78 1.16 -2.91
CA CYS A 95 2.90 0.15 -3.95
C CYS A 95 4.01 -0.85 -3.62
N VAL A 96 3.63 -2.11 -3.44
CA VAL A 96 4.54 -3.25 -3.37
C VAL A 96 4.49 -3.94 -4.74
N SER A 97 5.59 -3.88 -5.48
CA SER A 97 5.63 -4.37 -6.86
C SER A 97 6.94 -5.08 -7.19
N ASP A 98 6.96 -5.81 -8.30
CA ASP A 98 8.19 -6.37 -8.88
C ASP A 98 9.11 -5.31 -9.52
N ASP A 99 8.59 -4.11 -9.83
CA ASP A 99 9.34 -3.04 -10.48
C ASP A 99 8.93 -1.68 -9.90
N ASN A 100 9.65 -1.28 -8.85
CA ASN A 100 9.33 -0.06 -8.10
C ASN A 100 9.70 1.21 -8.88
N ASP A 101 10.65 1.17 -9.81
CA ASP A 101 10.97 2.34 -10.64
C ASP A 101 9.84 2.61 -11.66
N ALA A 102 9.31 1.54 -12.27
CA ALA A 102 8.13 1.64 -13.11
C ALA A 102 6.91 2.08 -12.31
N ALA A 103 6.71 1.54 -11.10
CA ALA A 103 5.60 1.94 -10.23
C ALA A 103 5.67 3.42 -9.86
N ARG A 104 6.85 3.92 -9.46
CA ARG A 104 7.08 5.34 -9.15
C ARG A 104 6.77 6.22 -10.35
N SER A 105 7.27 5.84 -11.54
CA SER A 105 7.02 6.58 -12.79
C SER A 105 5.54 6.64 -13.18
N VAL A 106 4.74 5.62 -12.81
CA VAL A 106 3.29 5.66 -13.01
C VAL A 106 2.65 6.58 -11.97
N ILE A 107 3.00 6.42 -10.69
CA ILE A 107 2.47 7.24 -9.59
C ILE A 107 2.70 8.73 -9.87
N ASP A 108 3.91 9.11 -10.28
CA ASP A 108 4.28 10.50 -10.58
C ASP A 108 3.50 11.11 -11.77
N LYS A 109 2.84 10.31 -12.62
CA LYS A 109 1.99 10.83 -13.72
C LYS A 109 0.57 11.19 -13.28
N TYR A 110 0.14 10.67 -12.14
CA TYR A 110 -1.22 10.87 -11.61
C TYR A 110 -1.26 11.85 -10.44
N PHE A 111 -0.11 12.42 -10.09
CA PHE A 111 0.06 13.56 -9.20
C PHE A 111 0.48 14.79 -10.01
#